data_AF-A0A3C0FTJ7-F1
#
_entry.id   AF-A0A3C0FTJ7-F1
#
_cell.length_a   1.000
_cell.length_b   1.000
_cell.length_c   1.000
_cell.angle_alpha   90.00
_cell.angle_beta   90.00
_cell.angle_gamma   90.00
#
_symmetry.space_group_name_H-M   'P 1'
#
loop_
_entity.id
_entity.type
_entity.pdbx_description
1 polymer ?
#
loop_
_entity_poly.entity_id
_entity_poly.type
_entity_poly.pdbx_seq_one_letter_code
_entity_poly.pdbx_strand_id
1 'polypeptide(L)' 'MSFEIWLSFALLVFLVVMSPGPSILIGMSHALRYGARPTLMTALGDVTANMIQMLIAALGLGAVLATSATAFAIVK' A
#
# COMPACT_ATOMS: atom_id res chain seq x y z
N MET A 1 -16.24 -15.98 -11.25
CA MET A 1 -14.79 -16.04 -11.59
C MET A 1 -14.46 -17.48 -11.91
N SER A 2 -13.87 -17.80 -13.07
CA SER A 2 -13.43 -19.18 -13.33
C SER A 2 -12.29 -19.55 -12.38
N PHE A 3 -12.17 -20.83 -12.06
CA PHE A 3 -11.12 -21.33 -11.15
C PHE A 3 -9.71 -21.00 -11.66
N GLU A 4 -9.52 -20.95 -12.98
CA GLU A 4 -8.26 -20.59 -13.63
C GLU A 4 -7.87 -19.13 -13.36
N ILE A 5 -8.84 -18.20 -13.42
CA ILE A 5 -8.59 -16.78 -13.10
C ILE A 5 -8.19 -16.64 -11.63
N TRP A 6 -8.87 -17.36 -10.74
CA TRP A 6 -8.55 -17.34 -9.31
C TRP A 6 -7.13 -17.85 -9.04
N LEU A 7 -6.74 -18.96 -9.66
CA LEU A 7 -5.41 -19.54 -9.48
C LEU A 7 -4.31 -18.65 -10.07
N SER A 8 -4.55 -18.08 -11.25
CA SER A 8 -3.62 -17.14 -11.91
C SER A 8 -3.41 -15.88 -11.07
N PHE A 9 -4.50 -15.34 -10.50
CA PHE A 9 -4.45 -14.20 -9.59
C PHE A 9 -3.67 -14.54 -8.31
N ALA A 10 -3.95 -15.69 -7.69
CA ALA A 10 -3.25 -16.13 -6.49
C ALA A 10 -1.74 -16.26 -6.71
N LEU A 11 -1.32 -16.85 -7.84
CA LEU A 11 0.09 -16.95 -8.22
C LEU A 11 0.73 -15.57 -8.40
N LEU A 12 0.06 -14.66 -9.11
CA LEU A 12 0.56 -13.31 -9.32
C LEU A 12 0.75 -12.57 -7.99
N VAL A 13 -0.25 -12.63 -7.09
CA VAL A 13 -0.18 -12.04 -5.75
C VAL A 13 0.97 -12.63 -4.96
N PHE A 14 1.18 -13.95 -5.04
CA PHE A 14 2.27 -14.62 -4.34
C PHE A 14 3.64 -14.10 -4.79
N LEU A 15 3.84 -13.97 -6.11
CA LEU A 15 5.08 -13.42 -6.68
C LEU A 15 5.34 -11.97 -6.24
N VAL A 16 4.29 -11.15 -6.21
CA VAL A 16 4.39 -9.74 -5.79
C VAL A 16 4.67 -9.60 -4.29
N VAL A 17 4.06 -10.44 -3.45
CA VAL A 17 4.31 -10.43 -2.00
C VAL A 17 5.71 -10.94 -1.67
N MET A 18 6.25 -11.88 -2.46
CA MET A 18 7.61 -12.39 -2.26
C MET A 18 8.69 -11.34 -2.47
N SER A 19 8.45 -10.27 -3.25
CA SER A 19 9.38 -9.14 -3.34
C SER A 19 9.24 -8.27 -2.09
N PRO A 20 10.09 -8.43 -1.07
CA PRO A 20 9.99 -7.63 0.14
C PRO A 20 10.40 -6.22 -0.26
N GLY A 21 9.50 -5.26 -0.11
CA GLY A 21 9.78 -3.88 -0.46
C GLY A 21 10.94 -3.29 0.35
N PRO A 22 11.53 -2.17 -0.10
CA PRO A 22 12.63 -1.48 0.61
C PRO A 22 12.29 -1.20 2.07
N SER A 23 11.05 -0.83 2.37
CA SER A 23 10.57 -0.55 3.73
C SER A 23 10.65 -1.76 4.66
N ILE A 24 10.32 -2.95 4.14
CA ILE A 24 10.37 -4.21 4.89
C ILE A 24 11.83 -4.57 5.20
N LEU A 25 12.72 -4.46 4.22
CA LEU A 25 14.14 -4.73 4.39
C LEU A 25 14.79 -3.78 5.43
N ILE A 26 14.47 -2.49 5.36
CA ILE A 26 14.95 -1.51 6.34
C ILE A 26 14.40 -1.84 7.74
N GLY A 27 13.10 -2.13 7.87
CA GLY A 27 12.48 -2.51 9.13
C GLY A 27 13.12 -3.77 9.76
N MET A 28 13.41 -4.79 8.95
CA MET A 28 14.12 -5.99 9.39
C MET A 28 15.55 -5.69 9.84
N SER A 29 16.28 -4.86 9.09
CA SER A 29 17.65 -4.46 9.45
C SER A 29 17.68 -3.66 10.76
N HIS A 30 16.67 -2.82 10.99
CA HIS A 30 16.51 -2.05 12.23
C HIS A 30 16.13 -2.96 13.40
N ALA A 31 15.23 -3.93 13.20
CA ALA A 31 14.86 -4.93 14.21
C ALA A 31 16.05 -5.77 14.66
N LEU A 32 16.88 -6.20 13.71
CA LEU A 32 18.08 -7.00 13.99
C LEU A 32 19.16 -6.20 14.71
N ARG A 33 19.30 -4.89 14.43
CA ARG A 33 20.35 -4.04 15.01
C ARG A 33 19.97 -3.36 16.32
N TYR A 34 18.71 -2.96 16.50
CA TYR A 34 18.25 -2.13 17.62
C TYR A 34 17.19 -2.80 18.50
N GLY A 35 16.76 -4.03 18.15
CA GLY A 35 15.72 -4.78 18.86
C GLY A 35 14.30 -4.38 18.48
N ALA A 36 13.31 -5.09 19.02
CA ALA A 36 11.91 -4.97 18.61
C ALA A 36 11.25 -3.62 18.98
N ARG A 37 11.66 -3.00 20.08
CA ARG A 37 11.01 -1.80 20.63
C ARG A 37 11.21 -0.55 19.75
N PRO A 38 12.44 -0.22 19.30
CA PRO A 38 12.66 0.90 18.39
C PRO A 38 12.04 0.66 17.00
N THR A 39 12.07 -0.57 16.50
CA THR A 39 11.45 -0.92 15.21
C THR A 39 9.94 -0.74 15.23
N LEU A 40 9.28 -1.01 16.35
CA LEU A 40 7.84 -0.74 16.49
C LEU A 40 7.51 0.73 16.26
N MET A 41 8.36 1.65 16.75
CA MET A 41 8.18 3.09 16.50
C MET A 41 8.39 3.45 15.03
N THR A 42 9.37 2.82 14.37
CA THR A 42 9.60 3.01 12.92
C THR A 42 8.42 2.50 12.10
N ALA A 43 7.88 1.33 12.45
CA ALA A 43 6.70 0.76 11.80
C ALA A 43 5.45 1.63 12.03
N LEU A 44 5.25 2.17 13.23
CA LEU A 44 4.16 3.12 13.51
C LEU A 44 4.29 4.40 12.66
N GLY A 45 5.52 4.91 12.49
CA GLY A 45 5.80 6.03 11.59
C GLY A 45 5.43 5.72 10.13
N ASP A 46 5.82 4.55 9.63
CA ASP A 46 5.51 4.09 8.28
C ASP A 46 4.00 3.94 8.04
N VAL A 47 3.27 3.35 8.99
CA VAL A 47 1.81 3.23 8.94
C VAL A 47 1.14 4.61 8.94
N THR A 48 1.61 5.53 9.78
CA THR A 48 1.06 6.89 9.87
C THR A 48 1.29 7.66 8.57
N ALA A 49 2.49 7.55 7.99
CA ALA A 49 2.81 8.16 6.71
C ALA A 49 1.92 7.62 5.57
N ASN A 50 1.72 6.30 5.52
CA ASN A 50 0.82 5.68 4.55
C ASN A 50 -0.64 6.13 4.72
N MET A 51 -1.12 6.24 5.97
CA MET A 51 -2.47 6.76 6.24
C MET A 51 -2.65 8.20 5.74
N ILE A 52 -1.67 9.07 6.01
CA ILE A 52 -1.71 10.46 5.52
C ILE A 52 -1.70 10.48 3.99
N GLN A 53 -0.87 9.67 3.35
CA GLN A 53 -0.81 9.59 1.89
C GLN A 53 -2.14 9.10 1.29
N MET A 54 -2.77 8.08 1.89
CA MET A 54 -4.12 7.63 1.49
C MET A 54 -5.17 8.73 1.65
N LEU A 55 -5.15 9.48 2.75
CA LEU A 55 -6.09 10.58 2.98
C LEU A 55 -5.91 11.69 1.95
N ILE A 56 -4.67 12.09 1.67
CA ILE A 56 -4.35 13.08 0.64
C ILE A 56 -4.82 12.59 -0.73
N ALA A 57 -4.54 11.32 -1.07
CA ALA A 57 -4.97 10.73 -2.33
C ALA A 57 -6.50 10.71 -2.44
N ALA A 58 -7.21 10.28 -1.39
CA ALA A 58 -8.67 10.21 -1.37
C ALA A 58 -9.31 11.60 -1.50
N LEU A 59 -8.79 12.60 -0.76
CA LEU A 59 -9.26 13.99 -0.85
C LEU A 59 -8.96 14.60 -2.22
N GLY A 60 -7.77 14.35 -2.76
CA GLY A 60 -7.37 14.82 -4.10
C GLY A 60 -8.23 14.21 -5.20
N LEU A 61 -8.45 12.89 -5.17
CA LEU A 61 -9.35 12.21 -6.10
C LEU A 61 -10.78 12.74 -5.96
N GLY A 62 -11.26 12.96 -4.72
CA GLY A 62 -12.56 13.54 -4.44
C GLY A 62 -12.73 14.95 -5.04
N ALA A 63 -11.71 15.80 -4.91
CA ALA A 63 -11.71 17.14 -5.49
C ALA A 63 -11.73 17.12 -7.04
N VAL A 64 -10.96 16.20 -7.65
CA VAL A 64 -10.94 16.01 -9.10
C VAL A 64 -12.30 15.50 -9.60
N LEU A 65 -12.90 14.52 -8.92
CA LEU A 65 -14.22 14.00 -9.27
C LEU A 65 -15.34 15.02 -9.08
N ALA A 66 -15.25 15.88 -8.06
CA ALA A 66 -16.25 16.92 -7.80
C ALA A 66 -16.21 18.07 -8.84
N THR A 67 -15.05 18.30 -9.45
CA THR A 67 -14.85 19.41 -10.42
C THR A 67 -14.96 18.98 -11.88
N SER A 68 -14.77 17.69 -12.18
CA SER A 68 -14.73 17.19 -13.57
C SER A 68 -15.83 16.16 -13.87
N ALA A 69 -16.82 16.59 -14.65
CA ALA A 69 -17.86 15.70 -15.19
C ALA A 69 -17.27 14.56 -16.05
N THR A 70 -16.16 14.83 -16.75
CA THR A 70 -15.46 13.84 -17.58
C THR A 70 -14.75 12.78 -16.74
N ALA A 71 -14.11 13.19 -15.62
CA ALA A 71 -13.48 12.24 -14.70
C ALA A 71 -14.51 11.34 -14.00
N PHE A 72 -15.67 11.91 -13.63
CA PHE A 72 -16.78 11.15 -13.07
C PHE A 72 -17.34 10.12 -14.08
N ALA A 73 -17.43 10.48 -15.37
CA ALA A 73 -17.91 9.57 -16.41
C ALA A 73 -16.95 8.41 -16.74
N ILE A 74 -15.65 8.56 -16.50
CA ILE A 74 -14.64 7.51 -16.74
C ILE A 74 -14.59 6.50 -15.58
N VAL A 75 -14.79 6.96 -14.34
CA VAL A 75 -14.74 6.09 -13.14
C VAL A 75 -16.05 5.34 -12.91
N LYS A 76 -17.18 5.88 -13.39
CA LYS A 76 -18.50 5.27 -13.29
C LYS A 76 -18.61 3.99 -14.13
#